data_AF-A0A0F9A894-F1
#
_entry.id   AF-A0A0F9A894-F1
#
_cell.length_a   1.000
_cell.length_b   1.000
_cell.length_c   1.000
_cell.angle_alpha   90.00
_cell.angle_beta   90.00
_cell.angle_gamma   90.00
#
_symmetry.space_group_name_H-M   'P 1'
#
loop_
_entity.id
_entity.type
_entity.pdbx_description
1 polymer ?
#
loop_
_entity_poly.entity_id
_entity_poly.type
_entity_poly.pdbx_seq_one_letter_code
_entity_poly.pdbx_strand_id
1 'polypeptide(L)' 'MVVTVTPSASTAGNCPVIHLAGTIQEVIDELQNQNVSAKNVIFFLTSGANARASFCRFK' A
#
# COMPACT_ATOMS: atom_id res chain seq x y z
N MET A 1 5.41 5.08 15.36
CA MET A 1 6.05 4.20 14.36
C MET A 1 5.66 4.78 13.00
N VAL A 2 6.46 4.59 11.95
CA VAL A 2 6.25 5.25 10.64
C VAL A 2 6.01 4.16 9.62
N VAL A 3 4.87 4.21 8.94
CA VAL A 3 4.61 3.34 7.80
C VAL A 3 5.65 3.65 6.72
N THR A 4 6.34 2.62 6.24
CA THR A 4 7.30 2.81 5.16
C THR A 4 6.55 2.76 3.84
N VAL A 5 6.53 3.87 3.13
CA VAL A 5 5.92 4.01 1.80
C VAL A 5 7.02 3.89 0.75
N THR A 6 7.04 2.78 0.02
CA THR A 6 7.99 2.58 -1.09
C THR A 6 7.24 2.67 -2.42
N PRO A 7 7.37 3.78 -3.17
CA PRO A 7 6.82 3.87 -4.51
C PRO A 7 7.71 3.10 -5.49
N SER A 8 7.12 2.17 -6.25
CA SER A 8 7.78 1.57 -7.41
C SER A 8 7.66 2.49 -8.62
N ALA A 9 8.75 2.65 -9.37
CA ALA A 9 8.77 3.47 -10.58
C ALA A 9 7.82 2.90 -11.63
N SER A 10 6.84 3.70 -12.06
CA SER A 10 5.98 3.37 -13.20
C SER A 10 6.82 3.33 -14.47
N THR A 11 7.17 2.13 -14.93
CA THR A 11 7.71 1.97 -16.29
C THR A 11 6.54 2.07 -17.26
N ALA A 12 6.68 2.88 -18.31
CA ALA A 12 5.62 3.24 -19.26
C ALA A 12 4.70 2.04 -19.62
N GLY A 13 3.46 2.07 -19.14
CA GLY A 13 2.45 1.01 -19.33
C GLY A 13 2.02 0.27 -18.05
N ASN A 14 2.81 0.32 -16.97
CA ASN A 14 2.46 -0.27 -15.68
C ASN A 14 2.01 0.78 -14.66
N CYS A 15 0.98 0.43 -13.88
CA CYS A 15 0.50 1.24 -12.77
C CYS A 15 1.60 1.42 -11.71
N PRO A 16 1.79 2.63 -11.14
CA PRO A 16 2.69 2.80 -10.00
C PRO A 16 2.18 1.97 -8.83
N VAL A 17 2.97 0.98 -8.43
CA VAL A 17 2.69 0.18 -7.24
C VAL A 17 3.32 0.88 -6.04
N ILE A 18 2.53 1.18 -5.04
CA ILE A 18 2.99 1.71 -3.77
C ILE A 18 2.93 0.58 -2.75
N HIS A 19 4.07 0.33 -2.10
CA HIS A 19 4.18 -0.66 -1.04
C HIS A 19 4.13 0.02 0.33
N LEU A 20 3.27 -0.48 1.21
CA LEU A 20 3.14 -0.06 2.59
C LEU A 20 3.64 -1.20 3.49
N ALA A 21 4.43 -0.86 4.51
CA ALA A 21 4.82 -1.80 5.56
C ALA A 21 4.80 -1.09 6.91
N GLY A 22 4.17 -1.72 7.89
CA GLY A 22 4.04 -1.18 9.25
C GLY A 22 3.15 -2.08 10.12
N THR A 23 2.57 -1.51 11.16
CA THR A 23 1.52 -2.22 11.92
C THR A 23 0.22 -2.32 11.11
N ILE A 24 -0.66 -3.26 11.47
CA ILE A 24 -1.95 -3.42 10.80
C ILE A 24 -2.74 -2.11 10.78
N GLN A 25 -2.79 -1.41 11.92
CA GLN A 25 -3.54 -0.15 12.03
C GLN A 25 -2.93 0.94 11.15
N GLU A 26 -1.61 1.14 11.18
CA GLU A 26 -0.94 2.16 10.35
C GLU A 26 -1.13 1.91 8.85
N VAL A 27 -1.06 0.65 8.42
CA VAL A 27 -1.26 0.31 7.01
C VAL A 27 -2.71 0.56 6.58
N ILE A 28 -3.70 0.26 7.43
CA ILE A 28 -5.11 0.54 7.15
C ILE A 28 -5.36 2.06 7.13
N ASP A 29 -4.81 2.79 8.09
CA ASP A 29 -4.95 4.25 8.20
C ASP A 29 -4.36 4.93 6.96
N GLU A 30 -3.16 4.49 6.52
CA GLU A 30 -2.54 5.02 5.30
C GLU A 30 -3.33 4.67 4.03
N LEU A 31 -3.88 3.46 3.93
CA LEU A 31 -4.76 3.09 2.80
C LEU A 31 -6.02 3.97 2.76
N GLN A 32 -6.61 4.26 3.91
CA GLN A 32 -7.77 5.15 4.03
C GLN A 32 -7.40 6.61 3.71
N ASN A 33 -6.28 7.10 4.24
CA ASN A 33 -5.76 8.44 3.98
C ASN A 33 -5.49 8.65 2.48
N GLN A 34 -4.97 7.63 1.81
CA GLN A 34 -4.74 7.66 0.36
C GLN A 34 -6.01 7.39 -0.47
N ASN A 35 -7.16 7.20 0.17
CA ASN A 35 -8.45 6.89 -0.47
C ASN A 35 -8.39 5.67 -1.40
N VAL A 36 -7.60 4.67 -1.01
CA VAL A 36 -7.39 3.46 -1.82
C VAL A 36 -8.58 2.52 -1.62
N SER A 37 -9.38 2.36 -2.67
CA SER A 37 -10.41 1.33 -2.68
C SER A 37 -9.80 -0.07 -2.70
N ALA A 38 -10.46 -1.06 -2.08
CA ALA A 38 -9.99 -2.44 -2.03
C ALA A 38 -9.67 -3.05 -3.42
N LYS A 39 -10.36 -2.59 -4.48
CA LYS A 39 -10.09 -3.00 -5.87
C LYS A 39 -8.71 -2.60 -6.39
N ASN A 40 -8.10 -1.56 -5.82
CA ASN A 40 -6.77 -1.08 -6.19
C ASN A 40 -5.66 -1.71 -5.35
N VAL A 41 -6.02 -2.45 -4.28
CA VAL A 41 -5.07 -3.19 -3.45
C VAL A 41 -4.74 -4.50 -4.16
N ILE A 42 -3.49 -4.63 -4.60
CA ILE A 42 -2.98 -5.80 -5.32
C ILE A 42 -2.61 -6.90 -4.32
N PHE A 43 -2.07 -6.49 -3.17
CA PHE A 43 -1.52 -7.41 -2.18
C PHE A 43 -1.80 -6.87 -0.79
N PHE A 44 -2.24 -7.75 0.11
CA PHE A 44 -2.39 -7.45 1.53
C PHE A 44 -2.02 -8.69 2.33
N LEU A 45 -1.01 -8.58 3.17
CA LEU A 45 -0.52 -9.66 4.02
C LEU A 45 -0.38 -9.16 5.44
N THR A 46 -0.90 -9.94 6.38
CA THR A 46 -0.75 -9.71 7.81
C THR A 46 0.15 -10.77 8.42
N SER A 47 0.99 -10.36 9.36
CA SER A 47 1.86 -11.25 10.13
C SER A 47 1.94 -10.75 11.56
N GLY A 48 1.22 -11.43 12.45
CA GLY A 48 1.07 -11.00 13.85
C GLY A 48 0.44 -9.61 13.94
N ALA A 49 1.16 -8.65 14.52
CA ALA A 49 0.74 -7.24 14.62
C ALA A 49 1.13 -6.37 13.41
N ASN A 50 1.88 -6.93 12.45
CA ASN A 50 2.37 -6.20 11.29
C ASN A 50 1.51 -6.48 10.04
N ALA A 51 1.46 -5.50 9.15
CA ALA A 51 0.86 -5.63 7.84
C ALA A 51 1.79 -5.13 6.75
N ARG A 52 1.60 -5.70 5.56
CA ARG A 52 2.19 -5.25 4.31
C ARG A 52 1.08 -5.12 3.29
N ALA A 53 0.95 -3.97 2.67
CA ALA A 53 0.02 -3.75 1.58
C ALA A 53 0.76 -3.30 0.32
N SER A 54 0.20 -3.58 -0.85
CA SER A 54 0.66 -3.01 -2.10
C SER A 54 -0.54 -2.65 -2.94
N PHE A 55 -0.58 -1.43 -3.43
CA PHE A 55 -1.69 -0.94 -4.22
C PHE A 55 -1.23 -0.17 -5.45
N CYS A 56 -2.05 -0.23 -6.48
CA CYS A 56 -1.85 0.42 -7.77
C CYS A 56 -2.58 1.77 -7.75
N ARG A 57 -1.90 2.87 -8.08
CA ARG A 57 -2.56 4.18 -8.23
C ARG A 57 -2.38 4.71 -9.66
N PHE A 58 -3.37 4.50 -10.51
CA PHE A 58 -3.42 5.24 -11.76
C PHE A 58 -3.65 6.72 -11.43
N LYS A 59 -2.79 7.58 -11.97
CA LYS A 59 -2.88 9.03 -11.80
C LYS A 59 -4.01 9.59 -12.66
#